data_AF-A7MV54-F1
#
_entry.id   AF-A7MV54-F1
#
_cell.length_a   1.000
_cell.length_b   1.000
_cell.length_c   1.000
_cell.angle_alpha   90.00
_cell.angle_beta   90.00
_cell.angle_gamma   90.00
#
_symmetry.space_group_name_H-M   'P 1'
#
loop_
_entity.id
_entity.type
_entity.pdbx_description
1 polymer ?
#
loop_
_entity_poly.entity_id
_entity_poly.type
_entity_poly.pdbx_seq_one_letter_code
_entity_poly.pdbx_strand_id
1 'polypeptide(L)'
;MTLKTFLTAILLSISANAFPSDLTVSIPNEITDVSTYWMDGEGTQRLIRYNSEFSPCFIIESFKNGTFSEPTRRESICNAKIGDTILNLRDNLSGSMWFDNFSWEDNILNFELFTSVATYTCFLRYPLSNSVVPQCQ
;
A
#
# COMPACT_ATOMS: atom_id res chain seq x y z
N MET A 1 -15.97 73.11 -31.03
CA MET A 1 -16.83 71.92 -31.09
C MET A 1 -15.92 70.70 -31.04
N THR A 2 -16.08 69.89 -30.01
CA THR A 2 -15.13 68.91 -29.43
C THR A 2 -14.80 67.73 -30.36
N LEU A 3 -13.50 67.52 -30.64
CA LEU A 3 -12.99 66.29 -31.25
C LEU A 3 -12.72 65.28 -30.12
N LYS A 4 -13.59 64.26 -30.03
CA LYS A 4 -13.49 63.17 -29.06
C LYS A 4 -12.29 62.28 -29.38
N THR A 5 -11.37 62.19 -28.43
CA THR A 5 -10.35 61.15 -28.31
C THR A 5 -11.04 59.79 -28.24
N PHE A 6 -10.72 58.86 -29.14
CA PHE A 6 -11.07 57.46 -28.97
C PHE A 6 -9.79 56.67 -28.68
N LEU A 7 -9.66 56.26 -27.42
CA LEU A 7 -8.78 55.20 -26.95
C LEU A 7 -9.15 53.90 -27.68
N THR A 8 -8.20 53.29 -28.37
CA THR A 8 -8.31 51.86 -28.73
C THR A 8 -7.73 51.05 -27.56
N ALA A 9 -8.60 50.48 -26.75
CA ALA A 9 -8.22 49.56 -25.68
C ALA A 9 -7.75 48.23 -26.29
N ILE A 10 -6.50 47.84 -26.02
CA ILE A 10 -6.02 46.49 -26.27
C ILE A 10 -6.65 45.60 -25.19
N LEU A 11 -7.64 44.78 -25.57
CA LEU A 11 -8.09 43.67 -24.75
C LEU A 11 -7.03 42.57 -24.77
N LEU A 12 -6.21 42.50 -23.73
CA LEU A 12 -5.49 41.27 -23.37
C LEU A 12 -6.47 40.34 -22.67
N SER A 13 -7.04 39.40 -23.42
CA SER A 13 -7.82 38.30 -22.86
C SER A 13 -6.88 37.31 -22.16
N ILE A 14 -6.77 37.43 -20.84
CA ILE A 14 -6.31 36.34 -19.96
C ILE A 14 -7.56 35.67 -19.42
N SER A 15 -7.74 34.38 -19.70
CA SER A 15 -8.17 33.34 -18.74
C SER A 15 -8.78 32.13 -19.44
N ALA A 16 -7.98 31.09 -19.54
CA ALA A 16 -8.37 29.74 -19.22
C ALA A 16 -7.07 28.99 -18.96
N ASN A 17 -6.64 28.98 -17.69
CA ASN A 17 -5.74 27.92 -17.26
C ASN A 17 -6.56 26.64 -17.40
N ALA A 18 -6.45 26.01 -18.56
CA ALA A 18 -6.75 24.60 -18.67
C ALA A 18 -5.85 23.93 -17.63
N PHE A 19 -6.44 23.50 -16.52
CA PHE A 19 -5.77 22.52 -15.67
C PHE A 19 -5.43 21.36 -16.60
N PRO A 20 -4.16 20.99 -16.78
CA PRO A 20 -3.83 19.84 -17.60
C PRO A 20 -4.54 18.65 -16.97
N SER A 21 -5.53 18.10 -17.66
CA SER A 21 -6.26 16.88 -17.28
C SER A 21 -5.40 15.63 -17.42
N ASP A 22 -4.08 15.79 -17.48
CA ASP A 22 -3.10 14.76 -17.80
C ASP A 22 -1.88 14.81 -16.86
N LEU A 23 -2.05 15.35 -15.66
CA LEU A 23 -1.18 14.96 -14.55
C LEU A 23 -1.65 13.58 -14.05
N THR A 24 -1.36 12.52 -14.81
CA THR A 24 -1.19 11.21 -14.18
C THR A 24 0.02 11.34 -13.27
N VAL A 25 -0.20 11.73 -12.02
CA VAL A 25 0.82 11.66 -10.99
C VAL A 25 1.08 10.17 -10.81
N SER A 26 2.12 9.66 -11.47
CA SER A 26 2.65 8.33 -11.21
C SER A 26 3.30 8.40 -9.84
N ILE A 27 2.52 8.13 -8.80
CA ILE A 27 3.04 8.03 -7.44
C ILE A 27 3.91 6.77 -7.42
N PRO A 28 5.24 6.89 -7.21
CA PRO A 28 6.10 5.72 -7.22
C PRO A 28 5.68 4.76 -6.11
N ASN A 29 5.72 3.45 -6.41
CA ASN A 29 5.60 2.38 -5.43
C ASN A 29 6.85 2.37 -4.54
N GLU A 30 6.99 3.39 -3.70
CA GLU A 30 8.09 3.51 -2.77
C GLU A 30 7.86 2.59 -1.58
N ILE A 31 8.94 1.96 -1.14
CA ILE A 31 8.95 1.21 0.11
C ILE A 31 8.81 2.23 1.23
N THR A 32 7.75 2.11 2.02
CA THR A 32 7.46 3.00 3.15
C THR A 32 7.98 2.46 4.46
N ASP A 33 8.09 1.14 4.58
CA ASP A 33 8.56 0.50 5.79
C ASP A 33 9.17 -0.88 5.50
N VAL A 34 10.20 -1.22 6.28
CA VAL A 34 10.83 -2.54 6.28
C VAL A 34 11.11 -2.92 7.72
N SER A 35 10.55 -4.04 8.16
CA SER A 35 10.86 -4.60 9.47
C SER A 35 11.39 -6.02 9.35
N THR A 36 12.27 -6.39 10.26
CA THR A 36 12.85 -7.72 10.34
C THR A 36 12.64 -8.31 11.71
N TYR A 37 12.44 -9.62 11.78
CA TYR A 37 12.22 -10.33 13.02
C TYR A 37 12.84 -11.72 12.97
N TRP A 38 13.55 -12.12 14.03
CA TRP A 38 14.09 -13.46 14.16
C TRP A 38 13.08 -14.36 14.88
N MET A 39 12.72 -15.47 14.25
CA MET A 39 11.83 -16.48 14.82
C MET A 39 12.60 -17.78 15.03
N ASP A 40 12.58 -18.29 16.26
CA ASP A 40 13.24 -19.56 16.58
C ASP A 40 12.64 -20.71 15.77
N GLY A 41 13.51 -21.49 15.12
CA GLY A 41 13.12 -22.60 14.24
C GLY A 41 12.74 -22.19 12.80
N GLU A 42 12.29 -20.95 12.59
CA GLU A 42 11.83 -20.45 11.28
C GLU A 42 12.86 -19.55 10.57
N GLY A 43 13.79 -18.97 11.33
CA GLY A 43 14.82 -18.05 10.84
C GLY A 43 14.37 -16.59 10.81
N THR A 44 15.01 -15.77 9.98
CA THR A 44 14.67 -14.34 9.87
C THR A 44 13.50 -14.13 8.92
N GLN A 45 12.51 -13.37 9.36
CA GLN A 45 11.43 -12.85 8.54
C GLN A 45 11.71 -11.38 8.22
N ARG A 46 11.39 -10.95 7.00
CA ARG A 46 11.42 -9.55 6.58
C ARG A 46 10.07 -9.18 5.99
N LEU A 47 9.44 -8.18 6.58
CA LEU A 47 8.28 -7.50 6.04
C LEU A 47 8.75 -6.30 5.23
N ILE A 48 8.22 -6.15 4.02
CA ILE A 48 8.43 -4.99 3.16
C ILE A 48 7.06 -4.43 2.82
N ARG A 49 6.87 -3.15 3.11
CA ARG A 49 5.64 -2.41 2.84
C ARG A 49 5.90 -1.31 1.83
N TYR A 50 4.92 -1.11 0.97
CA TYR A 50 4.88 0.01 0.06
C TYR A 50 3.89 1.05 0.56
N ASN A 51 3.74 2.15 -0.16
CA ASN A 51 2.66 3.08 0.10
C ASN A 51 1.31 2.37 -0.03
N SER A 52 0.71 2.07 1.13
CA SER A 52 -0.48 1.26 1.32
C SER A 52 -1.70 1.76 0.54
N GLU A 53 -1.82 3.07 0.30
CA GLU A 53 -2.95 3.65 -0.45
C GLU A 53 -2.90 3.33 -1.96
N PHE A 54 -1.69 3.15 -2.52
CA PHE A 54 -1.48 2.90 -3.95
C PHE A 54 -1.05 1.46 -4.26
N SER A 55 -0.41 0.82 -3.28
CA SER A 55 0.04 -0.56 -3.33
C SER A 55 -0.41 -1.25 -2.04
N PRO A 56 -1.65 -1.74 -1.99
CA PRO A 56 -2.27 -2.22 -0.76
C PRO A 56 -1.74 -3.58 -0.30
N CYS A 57 -0.82 -4.17 -1.06
CA CYS A 57 -0.15 -5.42 -0.73
C CYS A 57 1.15 -5.18 0.05
N PHE A 58 1.53 -6.14 0.88
CA PHE A 58 2.87 -6.19 1.46
C PHE A 58 3.62 -7.44 0.99
N ILE A 59 4.93 -7.48 1.21
CA ILE A 59 5.78 -8.62 0.91
C ILE A 59 6.32 -9.19 2.21
N ILE A 60 6.33 -10.52 2.31
CA ILE A 60 7.05 -11.27 3.34
C ILE A 60 8.16 -12.07 2.67
N GLU A 61 9.35 -12.00 3.25
CA GLU A 61 10.48 -12.83 2.89
C GLU A 61 10.97 -13.62 4.10
N SER A 62 11.32 -14.88 3.87
CA SER A 62 11.85 -15.78 4.89
C SER A 62 13.28 -16.18 4.55
N PHE A 63 14.16 -16.12 5.54
CA PHE A 63 15.58 -16.44 5.42
C PHE A 63 15.99 -17.45 6.48
N LYS A 64 16.68 -18.51 6.08
CA LYS A 64 17.15 -19.52 7.03
C LYS A 64 18.22 -18.99 7.99
N ASN A 65 19.16 -18.18 7.48
CA ASN A 65 20.38 -17.78 8.19
C ASN A 65 20.57 -16.24 8.24
N GLY A 66 19.52 -15.45 8.00
CA GLY A 66 19.59 -13.99 7.95
C GLY A 66 19.56 -13.36 6.56
N THR A 67 19.40 -12.03 6.53
CA THR A 67 19.07 -11.25 5.32
C THR A 67 20.24 -11.02 4.36
N PHE A 68 21.45 -11.49 4.67
CA PHE A 68 22.61 -11.45 3.77
C PHE A 68 22.60 -12.59 2.74
N SER A 69 21.72 -13.57 2.93
CA SER A 69 21.48 -14.65 1.99
C SER A 69 20.24 -14.38 1.14
N GLU A 70 20.09 -15.09 0.04
CA GLU A 70 18.85 -15.05 -0.75
C GLU A 70 17.65 -15.53 0.10
N PRO A 71 16.46 -14.93 -0.07
CA PRO A 71 15.26 -15.42 0.59
C PRO A 71 14.99 -16.88 0.18
N THR A 72 14.72 -17.71 1.18
CA THR A 72 14.22 -19.09 0.97
C THR A 72 12.77 -19.10 0.51
N ARG A 73 12.03 -18.04 0.82
CA ARG A 73 10.65 -17.80 0.39
C ARG A 73 10.42 -16.30 0.25
N ARG A 74 9.64 -15.89 -0.76
CA ARG A 74 9.16 -14.53 -0.94
C ARG A 74 7.70 -14.60 -1.39
N GLU A 75 6.81 -13.94 -0.67
CA GLU A 75 5.37 -13.94 -0.92
C GLU A 75 4.84 -12.51 -0.97
N SER A 76 4.00 -12.21 -1.94
CA SER A 76 3.24 -10.95 -1.99
C SER A 76 1.84 -11.22 -1.46
N ILE A 77 1.50 -10.59 -0.34
CA ILE A 77 0.23 -10.76 0.35
C ILE A 77 -0.71 -9.63 -0.04
N CYS A 78 -1.77 -10.00 -0.74
CA CYS A 78 -2.78 -9.08 -1.27
C CYS A 78 -4.21 -9.52 -0.91
N ASN A 79 -4.34 -10.61 -0.16
CA ASN A 79 -5.62 -11.17 0.22
C ASN A 79 -5.73 -11.22 1.72
N ALA A 80 -6.96 -11.18 2.23
CA ALA A 80 -7.27 -11.39 3.64
C ALA A 80 -8.54 -12.22 3.74
N LYS A 81 -8.59 -13.11 4.73
CA LYS A 81 -9.80 -13.88 5.05
C LYS A 81 -10.52 -13.24 6.24
N ILE A 82 -11.76 -12.81 6.04
CA ILE A 82 -12.65 -12.27 7.07
C ILE A 82 -13.86 -13.21 7.19
N GLY A 83 -13.98 -13.90 8.31
CA GLY A 83 -14.93 -15.01 8.44
C GLY A 83 -14.70 -16.05 7.34
N ASP A 84 -15.71 -16.34 6.52
CA ASP A 84 -15.61 -17.27 5.38
C ASP A 84 -15.30 -16.59 4.03
N THR A 85 -15.16 -15.25 4.02
CA THR A 85 -14.91 -14.49 2.79
C THR A 85 -13.42 -14.24 2.60
N ILE A 86 -12.92 -14.44 1.38
CA ILE A 86 -11.58 -14.01 0.98
C ILE A 86 -11.72 -12.71 0.19
N LEU A 87 -11.12 -11.65 0.71
CA LEU A 87 -11.05 -10.35 0.06
C LEU A 87 -9.71 -10.22 -0.66
N ASN A 88 -9.74 -9.81 -1.92
CA ASN A 88 -8.55 -9.47 -2.71
C ASN A 88 -8.43 -7.95 -2.82
N LEU A 89 -7.38 -7.38 -2.24
CA LEU A 89 -7.17 -5.94 -2.18
C LEU A 89 -6.74 -5.37 -3.53
N ARG A 90 -6.19 -6.18 -4.46
CA ARG A 90 -5.86 -5.70 -5.82
C ARG A 90 -7.09 -5.34 -6.64
N ASP A 91 -8.23 -5.94 -6.31
CA ASP A 91 -9.49 -5.67 -7.01
C ASP A 91 -10.11 -4.34 -6.53
N ASN A 92 -9.60 -3.75 -5.45
CA ASN A 92 -10.00 -2.44 -4.96
C ASN A 92 -9.22 -1.32 -5.66
N LEU A 93 -9.69 -0.93 -6.84
CA LEU A 93 -9.13 0.19 -7.61
C LEU A 93 -9.37 1.58 -6.98
N SER A 94 -10.15 1.67 -5.89
CA SER A 94 -10.49 2.94 -5.25
C SER A 94 -9.50 3.39 -4.16
N GLY A 95 -8.50 2.56 -3.83
CA GLY A 95 -7.52 2.87 -2.77
C GLY A 95 -8.11 2.90 -1.36
N SER A 96 -9.30 2.32 -1.16
CA SER A 96 -10.04 2.38 0.11
C SER A 96 -9.76 1.23 1.06
N MET A 97 -8.83 0.34 0.71
CA MET A 97 -8.44 -0.80 1.54
C MET A 97 -6.93 -0.99 1.52
N TRP A 98 -6.34 -1.20 2.68
CA TRP A 98 -4.91 -1.44 2.81
C TRP A 98 -4.54 -2.10 4.13
N PHE A 99 -3.33 -2.67 4.20
CA PHE A 99 -2.77 -3.19 5.43
C PHE A 99 -1.86 -2.16 6.12
N ASP A 100 -1.93 -2.09 7.46
CA ASP A 100 -1.06 -1.23 8.29
C ASP A 100 -0.86 -1.79 9.72
N ASN A 101 -0.19 -1.05 10.58
CA ASN A 101 -0.02 -1.31 12.02
C ASN A 101 0.60 -2.68 12.32
N PHE A 102 1.67 -3.00 11.59
CA PHE A 102 2.36 -4.27 11.71
C PHE A 102 3.18 -4.38 13.00
N SER A 103 3.10 -5.53 13.65
CA SER A 103 3.90 -5.87 14.83
C SER A 103 4.22 -7.36 14.85
N TRP A 104 5.44 -7.67 15.25
CA TRP A 104 5.89 -9.05 15.42
C TRP A 104 5.74 -9.46 16.89
N GLU A 105 5.17 -10.64 17.12
CA GLU A 105 5.00 -11.23 18.46
C GLU A 105 5.21 -12.74 18.36
N ASP A 106 6.26 -13.25 19.01
CA ASP A 106 6.65 -14.66 18.97
C ASP A 106 6.69 -15.23 17.54
N ASN A 107 5.81 -16.17 17.21
CA ASN A 107 5.69 -16.79 15.89
C ASN A 107 4.51 -16.22 15.08
N ILE A 108 4.12 -14.97 15.35
CA ILE A 108 2.96 -14.31 14.77
C ILE A 108 3.36 -12.93 14.24
N LEU A 109 2.90 -12.62 13.02
CA LEU A 109 2.84 -11.25 12.52
C LEU A 109 1.41 -10.75 12.69
N ASN A 110 1.21 -9.77 13.58
CA ASN A 110 -0.05 -9.09 13.79
C ASN A 110 -0.07 -7.79 12.97
N PHE A 111 -1.23 -7.42 12.42
CA PHE A 111 -1.42 -6.19 11.65
C PHE A 111 -2.91 -5.87 11.52
N GLU A 112 -3.24 -4.79 10.84
CA GLU A 112 -4.61 -4.37 10.62
C GLU A 112 -4.93 -4.29 9.13
N LEU A 113 -6.15 -4.64 8.78
CA LEU A 113 -6.76 -4.35 7.49
C LEU A 113 -7.73 -3.19 7.65
N PHE A 114 -7.38 -2.06 7.06
CA PHE A 114 -8.25 -0.90 6.93
C PHE A 114 -9.16 -1.09 5.72
N THR A 115 -10.43 -0.78 5.88
CA THR A 115 -11.43 -0.74 4.81
C THR A 115 -12.25 0.54 4.92
N SER A 116 -13.07 0.84 3.91
CA SER A 116 -13.97 1.99 3.94
C SER A 116 -15.03 1.94 5.05
N VAL A 117 -15.27 0.77 5.66
CA VAL A 117 -16.37 0.57 6.64
C VAL A 117 -15.90 0.14 8.02
N ALA A 118 -14.72 -0.48 8.13
CA ALA A 118 -14.21 -1.04 9.37
C ALA A 118 -12.70 -1.27 9.31
N THR A 119 -12.09 -1.43 10.48
CA THR A 119 -10.73 -1.94 10.66
C THR A 119 -10.81 -3.34 11.26
N TYR A 120 -10.08 -4.29 10.70
CA TYR A 120 -10.02 -5.68 11.17
C TYR A 120 -8.63 -6.00 11.68
N THR A 121 -8.52 -6.73 12.79
CA THR A 121 -7.24 -7.22 13.29
C THR A 121 -6.90 -8.50 12.55
N CYS A 122 -5.74 -8.51 11.90
CA CYS A 122 -5.25 -9.60 11.09
C CYS A 122 -4.00 -10.25 11.70
N PHE A 123 -3.79 -11.53 11.38
CA PHE A 123 -2.58 -12.23 11.77
C PHE A 123 -2.12 -13.25 10.74
N LEU A 124 -0.80 -13.47 10.72
CA LEU A 124 -0.13 -14.60 10.08
C LEU A 124 0.62 -15.42 11.14
N ARG A 125 0.36 -16.72 11.22
CA ARG A 125 1.08 -17.64 12.12
C ARG A 125 2.15 -18.40 11.35
N TYR A 126 3.30 -18.58 11.99
CA TYR A 126 4.42 -19.35 11.49
C TYR A 126 4.48 -20.75 12.13
N PRO A 127 4.92 -21.79 11.39
CA PRO A 127 5.37 -21.77 9.99
C PRO A 127 4.26 -21.42 9.01
N LEU A 128 4.59 -20.64 7.98
CA LEU A 128 3.63 -20.24 6.95
C LEU A 128 3.17 -21.46 6.13
N SER A 129 1.87 -21.61 5.94
CA SER A 129 1.30 -22.60 5.03
C SER A 129 1.70 -22.38 3.57
N ASN A 130 1.50 -23.40 2.73
CA ASN A 130 1.78 -23.31 1.28
C ASN A 130 0.95 -22.22 0.58
N SER A 131 -0.25 -21.92 1.10
CA SER A 131 -1.05 -20.76 0.70
C SER A 131 -1.13 -19.80 1.87
N VAL A 132 -0.65 -18.58 1.71
CA VAL A 132 -0.61 -17.56 2.77
C VAL A 132 -1.79 -16.63 2.60
N VAL A 133 -2.83 -16.84 3.41
CA VAL A 133 -3.97 -15.94 3.52
C VAL A 133 -4.14 -15.57 4.99
N PRO A 134 -3.80 -14.33 5.38
CA PRO A 134 -4.04 -13.82 6.72
C PRO A 134 -5.47 -14.02 7.17
N GLN A 135 -5.64 -14.35 8.45
CA GLN A 135 -6.96 -14.39 9.08
C GLN A 135 -7.21 -13.06 9.76
N CYS A 136 -8.37 -12.47 9.52
CA CYS A 136 -8.78 -11.18 10.05
C CYS A 136 -10.13 -11.29 10.76
N GLN A 137 -10.29 -10.56 11.87
CA GLN A 137 -11.48 -10.54 12.71
C GLN A 137 -11.83 -9.12 13.17
#